data_AF-A0A5B1BQH1-F1
#
_entry.id   AF-A0A5B1BQH1-F1
#
_cell.length_a   1.000
_cell.length_b   1.000
_cell.length_c   1.000
_cell.angle_alpha   90.00
_cell.angle_beta   90.00
_cell.angle_gamma   90.00
#
_symmetry.space_group_name_H-M   'P 1'
#
loop_
_entity.id
_entity.type
_entity.pdbx_description
1 polymer ?
#
loop_
_entity_poly.entity_id
_entity_poly.type
_entity_poly.pdbx_seq_one_letter_code
_entity_poly.pdbx_strand_id
1 'polypeptide(L)'
;MTLGVVPEGLAAASAAIEALTARLAAAQARAVPLISVVAPAAADPVSVQSAVEVSVRGGDHAAVAAQGVDDLGQSGFGVTESATSYSTGDALAAASYLSAGR
;
A
#
# COMPACT_ATOMS: atom_id res chain seq x y z
N MET A 1 0.42 -29.25 8.92
CA MET A 1 1.50 -28.29 8.63
C MET A 1 1.52 -27.28 9.74
N THR A 2 2.67 -27.05 10.38
CA THR A 2 2.86 -25.98 11.37
C THR A 2 3.54 -24.81 10.67
N LEU A 3 2.93 -23.62 10.72
CA LEU A 3 3.51 -22.40 10.17
C LEU A 3 4.44 -21.78 11.22
N GLY A 4 5.70 -21.52 10.87
CA GLY A 4 6.66 -20.82 11.73
C GLY A 4 6.48 -19.32 11.65
N VAL A 5 5.44 -18.79 12.29
CA VAL A 5 5.11 -17.35 12.27
C VAL A 5 5.69 -16.67 13.50
N VAL A 6 6.30 -15.50 13.32
CA VAL A 6 6.82 -14.65 14.39
C VAL A 6 5.98 -13.38 14.44
N PRO A 7 5.12 -13.17 15.46
CA PRO A 7 4.21 -12.03 15.53
C PRO A 7 4.91 -10.66 15.45
N GLU A 8 6.09 -10.54 16.05
CA GLU A 8 6.90 -9.32 16.03
C GLU A 8 7.39 -9.00 14.61
N GLY A 9 7.70 -10.03 13.82
CA GLY A 9 8.07 -9.89 12.41
C GLY A 9 6.90 -9.37 11.57
N LEU A 10 5.68 -9.81 11.86
CA LEU A 10 4.47 -9.30 11.20
C LEU A 10 4.19 -7.84 11.60
N ALA A 11 4.36 -7.47 12.88
CA ALA A 11 4.19 -6.09 13.33
C ALA A 11 5.24 -5.15 12.69
N ALA A 12 6.50 -5.59 12.58
CA ALA A 12 7.53 -4.82 11.89
C ALA A 12 7.24 -4.69 10.38
N ALA A 13 6.73 -5.75 9.75
CA ALA A 13 6.34 -5.73 8.35
C ALA A 13 5.15 -4.78 8.09
N SER A 14 4.14 -4.76 8.96
CA SER A 14 3.01 -3.84 8.79
C SER A 14 3.41 -2.38 8.93
N ALA A 15 4.28 -2.05 9.90
CA ALA A 15 4.85 -0.70 10.03
C ALA A 15 5.67 -0.29 8.79
N ALA A 16 6.42 -1.23 8.20
CA ALA A 16 7.16 -0.98 6.96
C ALA A 16 6.22 -0.74 5.77
N ILE A 17 5.12 -1.49 5.68
CA ILE A 17 4.08 -1.29 4.65
C ILE A 17 3.44 0.08 4.82
N GLU A 18 3.04 0.48 6.03
CA GLU A 18 2.48 1.82 6.29
C GLU A 18 3.42 2.93 5.84
N ALA A 19 4.71 2.83 6.18
CA ALA A 19 5.72 3.79 5.76
C ALA A 19 5.91 3.82 4.22
N LEU A 20 5.83 2.67 3.55
CA LEU A 20 5.88 2.58 2.09
C LEU A 20 4.64 3.20 1.44
N THR A 21 3.44 2.91 1.96
CA THR A 21 2.17 3.49 1.51
C THR A 21 2.21 5.01 1.61
N ALA A 22 2.66 5.57 2.74
CA ALA A 22 2.79 7.01 2.92
C ALA A 22 3.79 7.63 1.94
N ARG A 23 4.94 6.98 1.71
CA ARG A 23 5.93 7.45 0.72
C ARG A 23 5.39 7.40 -0.70
N LEU A 24 4.65 6.35 -1.07
CA LEU A 24 4.05 6.20 -2.38
C LEU A 24 2.97 7.26 -2.62
N ALA A 25 2.09 7.49 -1.64
CA ALA A 25 1.07 8.53 -1.70
C ALA A 25 1.71 9.93 -1.88
N ALA A 26 2.76 10.23 -1.12
CA ALA A 26 3.46 11.51 -1.22
C ALA A 26 4.17 11.68 -2.58
N ALA A 27 4.82 10.63 -3.09
CA ALA A 27 5.43 10.65 -4.42
C ALA A 27 4.37 10.88 -5.51
N GLN A 28 3.23 10.21 -5.39
CA GLN A 28 2.15 10.32 -6.35
C GLN A 28 1.51 11.71 -6.35
N ALA A 29 1.24 12.28 -5.17
CA ALA A 29 0.71 13.64 -5.05
C ALA A 29 1.60 14.69 -5.75
N ARG A 30 2.93 14.47 -5.77
CA ARG A 30 3.88 15.33 -6.49
C ARG A 30 3.89 15.09 -8.01
N ALA A 31 3.63 13.86 -8.44
CA ALA A 31 3.69 13.47 -9.86
C ALA A 31 2.41 13.79 -10.62
N VAL A 32 1.23 13.65 -9.99
CA VAL A 32 -0.09 13.86 -10.62
C VAL A 32 -0.17 15.13 -11.46
N PRO A 33 0.12 16.35 -10.94
CA PRO A 33 -0.01 17.57 -11.74
C PRO A 33 0.95 17.63 -12.94
N LEU A 34 2.07 16.90 -12.89
CA LEU A 34 3.05 16.86 -13.98
C LEU A 34 2.59 15.96 -15.14
N ILE A 35 1.80 14.93 -14.84
CA ILE A 35 1.38 13.93 -15.83
C ILE A 35 -0.04 14.16 -16.35
N SER A 36 -0.91 14.83 -15.59
CA SER A 36 -2.32 15.04 -15.96
C SER A 36 -2.62 16.42 -16.56
N VAL A 37 -1.66 17.36 -16.53
CA VAL A 37 -1.81 18.71 -17.06
C VAL A 37 -0.63 19.05 -17.98
N VAL A 38 -0.57 18.36 -19.13
CA VAL A 38 0.52 18.55 -20.10
C VAL A 38 0.15 19.67 -21.06
N ALA A 39 1.02 20.68 -21.16
CA ALA A 39 0.89 21.74 -22.16
C ALA A 39 1.35 21.25 -23.54
N PRO A 40 0.70 21.68 -24.63
CA PRO A 40 1.15 21.36 -25.98
C PRO A 40 2.48 22.04 -26.32
N ALA A 41 3.34 21.33 -27.05
CA ALA A 41 4.66 21.82 -27.45
C ALA A 41 4.58 22.96 -28.49
N ALA A 42 3.54 22.94 -29.33
CA ALA A 42 3.23 23.96 -30.32
C ALA A 42 1.71 24.05 -30.57
N ALA A 43 1.27 25.07 -31.31
CA ALA A 43 -0.15 25.33 -31.57
C ALA A 43 -0.74 24.49 -32.73
N ASP A 44 0.05 23.61 -33.35
CA ASP A 44 -0.46 22.74 -34.41
C ASP A 44 -1.40 21.65 -33.84
N PRO A 45 -2.34 21.13 -34.66
CA PRO A 45 -3.32 20.15 -34.19
C PRO A 45 -2.72 18.88 -33.59
N VAL A 46 -1.56 18.43 -34.06
CA VAL A 46 -0.91 17.20 -33.58
C VAL A 46 -0.34 17.42 -32.18
N SER A 47 0.31 18.56 -31.96
CA SER A 47 0.81 18.95 -30.64
C SER A 47 -0.32 19.08 -29.61
N VAL A 48 -1.45 19.69 -29.98
CA VAL A 48 -2.63 19.81 -29.11
C VAL A 48 -3.21 18.44 -28.79
N GLN A 49 -3.44 17.60 -29.81
CA GLN A 49 -3.97 16.25 -29.62
C GLN A 49 -3.07 15.40 -28.73
N SER A 50 -1.75 15.43 -28.96
CA SER A 50 -0.78 14.67 -28.16
C SER A 50 -0.78 15.09 -26.70
N ALA A 51 -0.87 16.39 -26.41
CA ALA A 51 -0.90 16.89 -25.03
C ALA A 51 -2.17 16.44 -24.29
N VAL A 52 -3.31 16.43 -24.99
CA VAL A 52 -4.59 15.92 -24.45
C VAL A 52 -4.49 14.42 -24.16
N GLU A 53 -4.00 13.62 -25.11
CA GLU A 53 -3.88 12.16 -24.93
C GLU A 53 -2.94 11.78 -23.78
N VAL A 54 -1.80 12.46 -23.67
CA VAL A 54 -0.87 12.24 -22.56
C VAL A 54 -1.51 12.65 -21.23
N SER A 55 -2.23 13.78 -21.18
CA SER A 55 -2.93 14.23 -19.98
C SER A 55 -4.00 13.24 -19.52
N VAL A 56 -4.80 12.70 -20.45
CA VAL A 56 -5.79 11.66 -20.15
C VAL A 56 -5.12 10.40 -19.61
N ARG A 57 -4.08 9.91 -20.30
CA ARG A 57 -3.32 8.73 -19.84
C ARG A 57 -2.67 8.96 -18.48
N GLY A 58 -2.18 10.17 -18.22
CA GLY A 58 -1.63 10.55 -16.92
C GLY A 58 -2.71 10.54 -15.82
N GLY A 59 -3.93 10.98 -16.14
CA GLY A 59 -5.10 10.87 -15.26
C GLY A 59 -5.49 9.42 -14.96
N ASP A 60 -5.57 8.57 -15.98
CA ASP A 60 -5.87 7.13 -15.80
C ASP A 60 -4.79 6.43 -14.96
N HIS A 61 -3.51 6.71 -15.25
CA HIS A 61 -2.41 6.21 -14.43
C HIS A 61 -2.51 6.71 -12.98
N ALA A 62 -2.90 7.97 -12.79
CA ALA A 62 -3.07 8.52 -11.46
C ALA A 62 -4.14 7.82 -10.65
N ALA A 63 -5.27 7.48 -11.28
CA ALA A 63 -6.35 6.73 -10.64
C ALA A 63 -5.91 5.31 -10.25
N VAL A 64 -5.23 4.59 -11.15
CA VAL A 64 -4.73 3.23 -10.85
C VAL A 64 -3.68 3.25 -9.73
N ALA A 65 -2.79 4.24 -9.73
CA ALA A 65 -1.79 4.37 -8.68
C ALA A 65 -2.42 4.72 -7.32
N ALA A 66 -3.49 5.53 -7.29
CA ALA A 66 -4.24 5.80 -6.06
C ALA A 66 -4.90 4.52 -5.52
N GLN A 67 -5.55 3.73 -6.39
CA GLN A 67 -6.09 2.43 -6.00
C GLN A 67 -5.01 1.51 -5.42
N GLY A 68 -3.82 1.47 -6.03
CA GLY A 68 -2.70 0.66 -5.53
C GLY A 68 -2.19 1.10 -4.16
N VAL A 69 -2.25 2.40 -3.84
CA VAL A 69 -1.94 2.93 -2.49
C VAL A 69 -2.96 2.41 -1.48
N ASP A 70 -4.25 2.46 -1.81
CA ASP A 70 -5.33 1.99 -0.94
C ASP A 70 -5.23 0.47 -0.70
N ASP A 71 -5.02 -0.31 -1.76
CA ASP A 71 -4.88 -1.77 -1.68
C ASP A 71 -3.66 -2.16 -0.82
N LEU A 72 -2.53 -1.45 -0.95
CA LEU A 72 -1.34 -1.68 -0.14
C LEU A 72 -1.60 -1.32 1.34
N GLY A 73 -2.32 -0.23 1.61
CA GLY A 73 -2.75 0.13 2.96
C GLY A 73 -3.63 -0.94 3.58
N GLN A 74 -4.60 -1.47 2.84
CA GLN A 74 -5.47 -2.55 3.28
C GLN A 74 -4.69 -3.86 3.51
N SER A 75 -3.68 -4.15 2.70
CA SER A 75 -2.75 -5.26 2.94
C SER A 75 -1.99 -5.09 4.26
N GLY A 76 -1.47 -3.89 4.55
CA GLY A 76 -0.80 -3.57 5.82
C GLY A 76 -1.70 -3.77 7.05
N PHE A 77 -2.99 -3.43 6.92
CA PHE A 77 -3.99 -3.72 7.95
C PHE A 77 -4.14 -5.24 8.18
N GLY A 78 -4.28 -6.03 7.11
CA GLY A 78 -4.38 -7.49 7.22
C GLY A 78 -3.14 -8.15 7.85
N VAL A 79 -1.95 -7.61 7.61
CA VAL A 79 -0.71 -8.06 8.28
C VAL A 79 -0.75 -7.74 9.78
N THR A 80 -1.27 -6.57 10.17
CA THR A 80 -1.43 -6.17 11.57
C THR A 80 -2.45 -7.04 12.30
N GLU A 81 -3.57 -7.34 11.65
CA GLU A 81 -4.59 -8.26 12.17
C GLU A 81 -3.99 -9.66 12.39
N SER A 82 -3.20 -10.14 11.43
CA SER A 82 -2.47 -11.41 11.55
C SER A 82 -1.49 -11.40 12.72
N ALA A 83 -0.70 -10.32 12.89
CA ALA A 83 0.22 -10.17 14.03
C ALA A 83 -0.52 -10.26 15.37
N THR A 84 -1.68 -9.62 15.47
CA THR A 84 -2.54 -9.62 16.67
C THR A 84 -3.13 -11.02 16.93
N SER A 85 -3.57 -11.69 15.87
CA SER A 85 -4.14 -13.04 15.95
C SER A 85 -3.11 -14.06 16.44
N TYR A 86 -1.91 -14.06 15.85
CA TYR A 86 -0.84 -14.98 16.26
C TYR A 86 -0.34 -14.68 17.68
N SER A 87 -0.11 -13.42 18.04
CA SER A 87 0.32 -13.06 19.41
C SER A 87 -0.72 -13.42 20.47
N THR A 88 -2.01 -13.20 20.19
CA THR A 88 -3.10 -13.59 21.09
C THR A 88 -3.20 -15.11 21.20
N GLY A 89 -3.10 -15.83 20.06
CA GLY A 89 -3.12 -17.29 20.03
C GLY A 89 -1.99 -17.91 20.83
N ASP A 90 -0.77 -17.38 20.68
CA ASP A 90 0.40 -17.84 21.44
C ASP A 90 0.25 -17.61 22.94
N ALA A 91 -0.29 -16.45 23.34
CA ALA A 91 -0.57 -16.15 24.75
C ALA A 91 -1.63 -17.09 25.35
N LEU A 92 -2.70 -17.37 24.62
CA LEU A 92 -3.75 -18.31 25.05
C LEU A 92 -3.21 -19.74 25.17
N ALA A 93 -2.38 -20.18 24.21
CA ALA A 93 -1.73 -21.48 24.27
C ALA A 93 -0.81 -21.58 25.51
N ALA A 94 0.03 -20.59 25.76
CA ALA A 94 0.89 -20.53 26.94
C ALA A 94 0.09 -20.57 28.25
N ALA A 95 -1.00 -19.80 28.35
CA ALA A 95 -1.88 -19.81 29.52
C ALA A 95 -2.54 -21.18 29.77
N SER A 96 -2.87 -21.91 28.69
CA SER A 96 -3.47 -23.25 28.79
C SER A 96 -2.49 -24.29 29.35
N TYR A 97 -1.19 -24.16 29.06
CA TYR A 97 -0.16 -25.03 29.66
C TYR A 97 0.02 -24.71 31.15
N LEU A 98 0.06 -23.43 31.51
CA LEU A 98 0.19 -22.99 32.90
C LEU A 98 -0.99 -23.46 33.76
N SER A 99 -2.22 -23.36 33.25
CA SER A 99 -3.43 -23.80 33.97
C SER A 99 -3.55 -25.32 34.07
N ALA A 100 -2.97 -26.06 33.12
CA ALA A 100 -2.88 -27.52 33.16
C ALA A 100 -1.79 -28.06 34.10
N GLY A 101 -1.07 -27.19 34.83
CA GLY A 101 -0.07 -27.59 35.82
C GLY A 101 1.21 -28.21 35.24
N ARG A 102 1.54 -27.89 33.98
CA ARG A 102 2.82 -28.23 33.35
C ARG A 102 3.67 -26.99 33.14
#